data_AF-A0A3A8LXP0-F1
#
_entry.id   AF-A0A3A8LXP0-F1
#
_cell.length_a   1.000
_cell.length_b   1.000
_cell.length_c   1.000
_cell.angle_alpha   90.00
_cell.angle_beta   90.00
_cell.angle_gamma   90.00
#
_symmetry.space_group_name_H-M   'P 1'
#
loop_
_entity.id
_entity.type
_entity.pdbx_description
1 polymer ?
#
loop_
_entity_poly.entity_id
_entity_poly.type
_entity_poly.pdbx_seq_one_letter_code
_entity_poly.pdbx_strand_id
1 'polypeptide(L)'
;MSRPPGPPFRLSAVQEAVGLWALGFLGIVGAFLLAGGTSVPKLVATVGFLYLPLIPMRWRDEDYRDYGLSLHAWKQDLRLFVILSLIVGPLFFAGFAAFVQVVPHLPPGLARHLTPTIGEGHFQPRLPPRFGEWIIDQLFVVALPEEFFYRGYVQARLRDAWPQGRVVLGGRLGKAFWVTALLFALGHLAIFQTWRLAVFFPALLFGWMRERTGTIVGCTLFHAACNLYVRFLEVSFFGGP
;
A
#
# COMPACT_ATOMS: atom_id res chain seq x y z
N MET A 1 -9.00 -20.07 -32.41
CA MET A 1 -8.85 -19.46 -31.07
C MET A 1 -10.23 -19.38 -30.44
N SER A 2 -10.48 -20.14 -29.37
CA SER A 2 -11.74 -20.13 -28.64
C SER A 2 -11.93 -18.77 -27.96
N ARG A 3 -13.14 -18.20 -28.07
CA ARG A 3 -13.51 -16.95 -27.39
C ARG A 3 -13.33 -17.15 -25.88
N PRO A 4 -12.74 -16.20 -25.14
CA PRO A 4 -12.60 -16.33 -23.69
C PRO A 4 -13.97 -16.56 -23.05
N PRO A 5 -14.07 -17.43 -22.04
CA PRO A 5 -15.31 -17.62 -21.31
C PRO A 5 -15.63 -16.28 -20.63
N GLY A 6 -16.65 -15.59 -21.14
CA GLY A 6 -17.13 -14.36 -20.51
C GLY A 6 -17.46 -14.59 -19.03
N PRO A 7 -17.50 -13.53 -18.22
CA PRO A 7 -17.66 -13.68 -16.78
C PRO A 7 -18.95 -14.46 -16.47
N PRO A 8 -18.92 -15.41 -15.52
CA PRO A 8 -20.09 -16.23 -15.17
C PRO A 8 -21.23 -15.39 -14.59
N PHE A 9 -20.93 -14.19 -14.08
CA PHE A 9 -21.88 -13.24 -13.52
C PHE A 9 -21.66 -11.83 -14.08
N ARG A 10 -22.72 -11.06 -14.30
CA ARG A 10 -22.65 -9.64 -14.69
C ARG A 10 -22.43 -8.76 -13.46
N LEU A 11 -21.22 -8.76 -12.91
CA LEU A 11 -20.85 -7.80 -11.86
C LEU A 11 -20.49 -6.45 -12.49
N SER A 12 -20.96 -5.36 -11.87
CA SER A 12 -20.40 -4.04 -12.18
C SER A 12 -18.94 -3.94 -11.72
N ALA A 13 -18.17 -3.03 -12.31
CA ALA A 13 -16.77 -2.85 -11.93
C ALA A 13 -16.58 -2.50 -10.45
N VAL A 14 -17.55 -1.79 -9.85
CA VAL A 14 -17.55 -1.48 -8.41
C VAL A 14 -17.78 -2.75 -7.57
N GLN A 15 -18.79 -3.56 -7.92
CA GLN A 15 -19.09 -4.80 -7.19
C GLN A 15 -17.92 -5.78 -7.25
N GLU A 16 -17.27 -5.87 -8.40
CA GLU A 16 -16.09 -6.72 -8.57
C GLU A 16 -14.91 -6.23 -7.72
N ALA A 17 -14.55 -4.94 -7.82
CA ALA A 17 -13.43 -4.37 -7.07
C ALA A 17 -13.63 -4.48 -5.56
N VAL A 18 -14.82 -4.09 -5.07
CA VAL A 18 -15.17 -4.15 -3.65
C VAL A 18 -15.33 -5.59 -3.18
N GLY A 19 -15.89 -6.47 -4.00
CA GLY A 19 -16.05 -7.89 -3.68
C GLY A 19 -14.70 -8.60 -3.53
N LEU A 20 -13.75 -8.36 -4.43
CA LEU A 20 -12.40 -8.91 -4.32
C LEU A 20 -11.64 -8.30 -3.13
N TRP A 21 -11.81 -7.00 -2.88
CA TRP A 21 -11.24 -6.37 -1.68
C TRP A 21 -11.79 -7.00 -0.40
N ALA A 22 -13.11 -7.20 -0.31
CA ALA A 22 -13.75 -7.80 0.85
C ALA A 22 -13.30 -9.26 1.04
N LEU A 23 -13.19 -10.04 -0.04
CA LEU A 23 -12.69 -11.41 0.00
C LEU A 23 -11.24 -11.47 0.52
N GLY A 24 -10.35 -10.62 -0.03
CA GLY A 24 -8.97 -10.53 0.43
C GLY A 24 -8.88 -10.10 1.91
N PHE A 25 -9.63 -9.07 2.29
CA PHE A 25 -9.69 -8.56 3.66
C PHE A 25 -10.15 -9.64 4.65
N LEU A 26 -11.27 -10.31 4.36
CA LEU A 26 -11.80 -11.39 5.21
C LEU A 26 -10.84 -12.58 5.28
N GLY A 27 -10.16 -12.91 4.18
CA GLY A 27 -9.11 -13.92 4.16
C GLY A 27 -7.96 -13.59 5.11
N ILE A 28 -7.48 -12.35 5.10
CA ILE A 28 -6.43 -11.88 6.01
C ILE A 28 -6.91 -11.87 7.47
N VAL A 29 -8.14 -11.39 7.73
CA VAL A 29 -8.74 -11.43 9.08
C VAL A 29 -8.83 -12.87 9.58
N GLY A 30 -9.36 -13.79 8.78
CA GLY A 30 -9.43 -15.21 9.14
C GLY A 30 -8.06 -15.80 9.42
N ALA A 31 -7.07 -15.52 8.57
CA ALA A 31 -5.69 -15.97 8.78
C ALA A 31 -5.08 -15.39 10.06
N PHE A 32 -5.34 -14.12 10.37
CA PHE A 32 -4.86 -13.48 11.59
C PHE A 32 -5.53 -14.04 12.85
N LEU A 33 -6.83 -14.32 12.81
CA LEU A 33 -7.55 -14.92 13.93
C LEU A 33 -7.07 -16.36 14.21
N LEU A 34 -6.71 -17.12 13.18
CA LEU A 34 -6.28 -18.51 13.31
C LEU A 34 -4.78 -18.68 13.55
N ALA A 35 -3.95 -17.79 13.00
CA ALA A 35 -2.49 -17.93 12.98
C ALA A 35 -1.76 -16.59 13.22
N GLY A 36 -2.38 -15.68 13.99
CA GLY A 36 -1.79 -14.41 14.40
C GLY A 36 -0.44 -14.61 15.09
N GLY A 37 0.51 -13.72 14.81
CA GLY A 37 1.90 -13.85 15.28
C GLY A 37 2.81 -14.73 14.41
N THR A 38 2.28 -15.36 13.36
CA THR A 38 3.06 -16.07 12.34
C THR A 38 3.15 -15.27 11.03
N SER A 39 3.87 -15.80 10.04
CA SER A 39 3.92 -15.24 8.68
C SER A 39 2.67 -15.53 7.82
N VAL A 40 1.74 -16.36 8.30
CA VAL A 40 0.58 -16.83 7.52
C VAL A 40 -0.33 -15.68 7.05
N PRO A 41 -0.74 -14.70 7.88
CA PRO A 41 -1.61 -13.62 7.41
C PRO A 41 -0.96 -12.77 6.31
N LYS A 42 0.36 -12.56 6.43
CA LYS A 42 1.16 -11.86 5.41
C LYS A 42 1.19 -12.65 4.11
N LEU A 43 1.43 -13.96 4.17
CA LEU A 43 1.42 -14.82 2.98
C LEU A 43 0.06 -14.82 2.29
N VAL A 44 -1.04 -14.90 3.06
CA VAL A 44 -2.41 -14.82 2.54
C VAL A 44 -2.65 -13.47 1.85
N ALA A 45 -2.18 -12.36 2.42
CA ALA A 45 -2.25 -11.05 1.79
C ALA A 45 -1.47 -11.02 0.47
N THR A 46 -0.19 -11.40 0.47
CA THR A 46 0.68 -11.41 -0.72
C THR A 46 0.10 -12.25 -1.85
N VAL A 47 -0.31 -13.50 -1.56
CA VAL A 47 -0.89 -14.40 -2.56
C VAL A 47 -2.26 -13.88 -3.01
N GLY A 48 -3.11 -13.44 -2.09
CA GLY A 48 -4.42 -12.90 -2.41
C GLY A 48 -4.32 -11.70 -3.36
N PHE A 49 -3.43 -10.75 -3.05
CA PHE A 49 -3.25 -9.54 -3.84
C PHE A 49 -2.68 -9.80 -5.25
N LEU A 50 -1.80 -10.79 -5.40
CA LEU A 50 -1.27 -11.16 -6.72
C LEU A 50 -2.26 -11.98 -7.56
N TYR A 51 -3.00 -12.90 -6.94
CA TYR A 51 -3.73 -13.93 -7.68
C TYR A 51 -5.25 -13.74 -7.74
N LEU A 52 -5.88 -13.07 -6.76
CA LEU A 52 -7.33 -12.80 -6.82
C LEU A 52 -7.74 -11.99 -8.05
N PRO A 53 -7.03 -10.91 -8.44
CA PRO A 53 -7.33 -10.16 -9.66
C PRO A 53 -7.31 -11.01 -10.93
N LEU A 54 -6.48 -12.06 -10.98
CA LEU A 54 -6.29 -12.86 -12.19
C LEU A 54 -7.55 -13.60 -12.62
N ILE A 55 -8.45 -13.90 -11.70
CA ILE A 55 -9.69 -14.62 -12.00
C ILE A 55 -10.56 -13.80 -12.97
N PRO A 56 -11.01 -12.58 -12.64
CA PRO A 56 -11.76 -11.75 -13.57
C PRO A 56 -10.93 -11.21 -14.74
N MET A 57 -9.62 -11.00 -14.58
CA MET A 57 -8.75 -10.60 -15.70
C MET A 57 -8.77 -11.65 -16.82
N ARG A 58 -8.71 -12.94 -16.48
CA ARG A 58 -8.81 -14.04 -17.45
C ARG A 58 -10.15 -14.05 -18.19
N TRP A 59 -11.25 -13.70 -17.52
CA TRP A 59 -12.56 -13.60 -18.16
C TRP A 59 -12.69 -12.41 -19.11
N ARG A 60 -11.84 -11.39 -18.94
CA ARG A 60 -11.79 -10.19 -19.78
C ARG A 60 -10.68 -10.19 -20.83
N ASP A 61 -9.86 -11.24 -20.88
CA ASP A 61 -8.67 -11.29 -21.74
C ASP A 61 -7.68 -10.15 -21.46
N GLU A 62 -7.53 -9.81 -20.17
CA GLU A 62 -6.62 -8.79 -19.68
C GLU A 62 -5.43 -9.42 -18.95
N ASP A 63 -4.29 -8.72 -18.94
CA ASP A 63 -3.07 -9.15 -18.27
C ASP A 63 -2.49 -8.10 -17.31
N TYR A 64 -1.35 -8.40 -16.68
CA TYR A 64 -0.73 -7.50 -15.71
C TYR A 64 -0.36 -6.11 -16.27
N ARG A 65 -0.12 -6.00 -17.59
CA ARG A 65 0.27 -4.75 -18.24
C ARG A 65 -0.90 -3.78 -18.30
N ASP A 66 -2.11 -4.27 -18.51
CA ASP A 66 -3.34 -3.46 -18.50
C ASP A 66 -3.55 -2.77 -17.14
N TYR A 67 -3.06 -3.43 -16.08
CA TYR A 67 -3.11 -2.94 -14.71
C TYR A 67 -1.81 -2.25 -14.26
N GLY A 68 -0.95 -1.85 -15.20
CA GLY A 68 0.18 -0.96 -14.94
C GLY A 68 1.48 -1.65 -14.52
N LEU A 69 1.55 -2.99 -14.53
CA LEU A 69 2.82 -3.71 -14.38
C LEU A 69 3.59 -3.64 -15.72
N SER A 70 4.15 -2.46 -16.00
CA SER A 70 4.82 -2.14 -17.25
C SER A 70 5.94 -1.14 -17.00
N LEU A 71 7.03 -1.27 -17.76
CA LEU A 71 8.18 -0.37 -17.69
C LEU A 71 8.11 0.78 -18.69
N HIS A 72 6.98 0.98 -19.39
CA HIS A 72 6.88 2.00 -20.45
C HIS A 72 7.19 3.44 -19.95
N ALA A 73 6.95 3.73 -18.66
CA ALA A 73 7.22 5.03 -18.04
C ALA A 73 8.38 5.03 -17.02
N TRP A 74 9.28 4.02 -17.04
CA TRP A 74 10.26 3.78 -15.96
C TRP A 74 11.12 5.00 -15.60
N LYS A 75 11.48 5.86 -16.57
CA LYS A 75 12.25 7.09 -16.32
C LYS A 75 11.47 8.09 -15.48
N GLN A 76 10.18 8.24 -15.78
CA GLN A 76 9.29 9.12 -15.04
C GLN A 76 8.99 8.54 -13.66
N ASP A 77 8.80 7.22 -13.56
CA ASP A 77 8.63 6.52 -12.29
C ASP A 77 9.83 6.74 -11.36
N LEU A 78 11.04 6.51 -11.86
CA LEU A 78 12.27 6.71 -11.11
C LEU A 78 12.46 8.18 -10.70
N ARG A 79 12.17 9.11 -11.61
CA ARG A 79 12.24 10.55 -11.32
C ARG A 79 11.27 10.94 -10.20
N LEU A 80 10.01 10.50 -10.26
CA LEU A 80 9.01 10.79 -9.24
C LEU A 80 9.39 10.15 -7.90
N PHE A 81 9.85 8.90 -7.92
CA PHE A 81 10.35 8.22 -6.73
C PHE A 81 11.45 9.02 -6.03
N VAL A 82 12.47 9.47 -6.77
CA VAL A 82 13.58 10.26 -6.20
C VAL A 82 13.08 11.60 -5.66
N ILE A 83 12.31 12.35 -6.45
CA ILE A 83 11.80 13.67 -6.04
C ILE A 83 10.93 13.55 -4.79
N LEU A 84 9.98 12.62 -4.77
CA LEU A 84 9.11 12.42 -3.62
C LEU A 84 9.89 11.94 -2.39
N SER A 85 10.90 11.09 -2.55
CA SER A 85 11.75 10.66 -1.43
C SER A 85 12.55 11.83 -0.85
N LEU A 86 13.08 12.73 -1.70
CA LEU A 86 13.82 13.92 -1.26
C LEU A 86 12.94 14.95 -0.56
N ILE A 87 11.64 14.99 -0.88
CA ILE A 87 10.68 15.90 -0.24
C ILE A 87 10.11 15.27 1.03
N VAL A 88 9.53 14.07 0.91
CA VAL A 88 8.82 13.40 1.98
C VAL A 88 9.78 12.89 3.05
N GLY A 89 10.96 12.41 2.68
CA GLY A 89 11.94 11.87 3.64
C GLY A 89 12.29 12.85 4.76
N PRO A 90 12.83 14.05 4.47
CA PRO A 90 13.16 15.04 5.49
C PRO A 90 11.93 15.54 6.28
N LEU A 91 10.79 15.74 5.60
CA LEU A 91 9.55 16.17 6.28
C LEU A 91 9.04 15.10 7.24
N PHE A 92 9.09 13.83 6.82
CA PHE A 92 8.70 12.70 7.64
C PHE A 92 9.67 12.49 8.79
N PHE A 93 10.99 12.68 8.59
CA PHE A 93 11.96 12.67 9.68
C PHE A 93 11.63 13.70 10.75
N ALA A 94 11.42 14.95 10.35
CA ALA A 94 11.09 16.03 11.29
C ALA A 94 9.78 15.75 12.03
N GLY A 95 8.75 15.27 11.30
CA GLY A 95 7.47 14.88 11.88
C GLY A 95 7.60 13.70 12.85
N PHE A 96 8.37 12.67 12.49
CA PHE A 96 8.64 11.51 13.34
C PHE A 96 9.41 11.92 14.59
N ALA A 97 10.49 12.70 14.45
CA ALA A 97 11.28 13.19 15.58
C ALA A 97 10.43 14.02 16.55
N ALA A 98 9.59 14.92 16.04
CA ALA A 98 8.64 15.67 16.86
C ALA A 98 7.62 14.75 17.53
N PHE A 99 7.08 13.78 16.79
CA PHE A 99 6.12 12.80 17.31
C PHE A 99 6.71 11.96 18.46
N VAL A 100 7.97 11.52 18.35
CA VAL A 100 8.69 10.81 19.42
C VAL A 100 8.78 11.64 20.70
N GLN A 101 8.95 12.96 20.60
CA GLN A 101 8.99 13.85 21.77
C GLN A 101 7.59 14.10 22.36
N VAL A 102 6.53 14.09 21.54
CA VAL A 102 5.16 14.39 21.97
C VAL A 102 4.47 13.17 22.59
N VAL A 103 4.64 11.96 22.03
CA VAL A 103 3.92 10.74 22.45
C VAL A 103 4.02 10.45 23.95
N PRO A 104 5.18 10.57 24.63
CA PRO A 104 5.29 10.32 26.06
C PRO A 104 4.41 11.24 26.92
N HIS A 105 4.01 12.40 26.40
CA HIS A 105 3.18 13.38 27.09
C HIS A 105 1.67 13.17 26.86
N LEU A 106 1.29 12.22 25.99
CA LEU A 106 -0.12 11.92 25.71
C LEU A 106 -0.71 10.97 26.75
N PRO A 107 -2.04 11.05 27.02
CA PRO A 107 -2.72 10.05 27.83
C PRO A 107 -2.46 8.63 27.29
N PRO A 108 -2.12 7.64 28.14
CA PRO A 108 -1.77 6.28 27.68
C PRO A 108 -2.85 5.58 26.86
N GLY A 109 -4.13 5.94 27.08
CA GLY A 109 -5.24 5.47 26.25
C GLY A 109 -5.13 5.95 24.80
N LEU A 110 -4.81 7.23 24.61
CA LEU A 110 -4.66 7.83 23.29
C LEU A 110 -3.38 7.37 22.59
N ALA A 111 -2.25 7.33 23.30
CA ALA A 111 -0.96 6.95 22.73
C ALA A 111 -0.98 5.56 22.07
N ARG A 112 -1.64 4.58 22.72
CA ARG A 112 -1.80 3.20 22.20
C ARG A 112 -2.55 3.13 20.88
N HIS A 113 -3.40 4.10 20.56
CA HIS A 113 -4.12 4.14 19.28
C HIS A 113 -3.30 4.78 18.15
N LEU A 114 -2.24 5.52 18.48
CA LEU A 114 -1.43 6.29 17.54
C LEU A 114 -0.14 5.57 17.14
N THR A 115 0.45 4.79 18.04
CA THR A 115 1.73 4.10 17.80
C THR A 115 1.85 2.83 18.63
N PRO A 116 2.48 1.76 18.08
CA PRO A 116 2.84 0.59 18.87
C PRO A 116 4.04 0.86 19.79
N THR A 117 4.85 1.88 19.48
CA THR A 117 6.10 2.17 20.19
C THR A 117 5.86 3.23 21.26
N ILE A 118 6.14 2.86 22.51
CA ILE A 118 6.00 3.73 23.68
C ILE A 118 7.35 3.73 24.41
N GLY A 119 7.84 4.92 24.75
CA GLY A 119 9.10 5.12 25.46
C GLY A 119 9.82 6.38 25.01
N GLU A 120 10.90 6.72 25.70
CA GLU A 120 11.82 7.78 25.26
C GLU A 120 12.65 7.28 24.08
N GLY A 121 12.72 8.09 23.02
CA GLY A 121 13.49 7.78 21.83
C GLY A 121 14.54 8.86 21.56
N HIS A 122 15.78 8.44 21.31
CA HIS A 122 16.88 9.31 20.94
C HIS A 122 17.47 8.85 19.62
N PHE A 123 17.61 9.76 18.67
CA PHE A 123 18.11 9.41 17.35
C PHE A 123 19.58 8.98 17.40
N GLN A 124 19.83 7.73 17.05
CA GLN A 124 21.13 7.17 16.77
C GLN A 124 21.01 6.35 15.47
N PRO A 125 21.64 6.78 14.36
CA PRO A 125 21.43 6.13 13.06
C PRO A 125 21.85 4.67 13.11
N ARG A 126 20.89 3.77 12.89
CA ARG A 126 21.08 2.31 12.93
C ARG A 126 20.30 1.65 11.82
N LEU A 127 20.99 0.80 11.05
CA LEU A 127 20.31 -0.06 10.08
C LEU A 127 19.67 -1.25 10.79
N PRO A 128 18.44 -1.64 10.43
CA PRO A 128 17.85 -2.87 10.91
C PRO A 128 18.74 -4.08 10.60
N PRO A 129 18.86 -5.07 11.51
CA PRO A 129 19.52 -6.33 11.20
C PRO A 129 18.94 -6.97 9.94
N ARG A 130 19.79 -7.60 9.13
CA ARG A 130 19.39 -8.26 7.87
C ARG A 130 18.71 -7.30 6.87
N PHE A 131 19.13 -6.03 6.83
CA PHE A 131 18.53 -4.99 5.99
C PHE A 131 18.33 -5.38 4.51
N GLY A 132 19.26 -6.14 3.92
CA GLY A 132 19.12 -6.64 2.55
C GLY A 132 17.87 -7.52 2.35
N GLU A 133 17.54 -8.35 3.33
CA GLU A 133 16.33 -9.19 3.29
C GLU A 133 15.07 -8.33 3.44
N TRP A 134 15.13 -7.28 4.27
CA TRP A 134 14.05 -6.30 4.37
C TRP A 134 13.78 -5.61 3.03
N ILE A 135 14.81 -5.29 2.24
CA ILE A 135 14.61 -4.69 0.92
C ILE A 135 13.81 -5.65 0.01
N ILE A 136 14.21 -6.91 -0.05
CA ILE A 136 13.53 -7.93 -0.87
C ILE A 136 12.08 -8.12 -0.40
N ASP A 137 11.90 -8.26 0.91
CA ASP A 137 10.59 -8.45 1.53
C ASP A 137 9.65 -7.26 1.28
N GLN A 138 10.10 -6.04 1.56
CA GLN A 138 9.29 -4.85 1.39
C GLN A 138 8.99 -4.55 -0.07
N LEU A 139 9.91 -4.85 -0.99
CA LEU A 139 9.69 -4.60 -2.41
C LEU A 139 8.78 -5.66 -3.05
N PHE A 140 9.09 -6.94 -2.89
CA PHE A 140 8.45 -8.02 -3.66
C PHE A 140 7.33 -8.75 -2.92
N VAL A 141 7.35 -8.76 -1.58
CA VAL A 141 6.35 -9.48 -0.76
C VAL A 141 5.26 -8.53 -0.28
N VAL A 142 5.59 -7.25 -0.04
CA VAL A 142 4.65 -6.24 0.46
C VAL A 142 4.25 -5.26 -0.64
N ALA A 143 5.15 -4.37 -1.07
CA ALA A 143 4.79 -3.23 -1.90
C ALA A 143 4.28 -3.65 -3.28
N LEU A 144 4.97 -4.55 -4.00
CA LEU A 144 4.54 -4.94 -5.33
C LEU A 144 3.15 -5.61 -5.35
N PRO A 145 2.85 -6.62 -4.51
CA PRO A 145 1.52 -7.19 -4.39
C PRO A 145 0.45 -6.16 -4.04
N GLU A 146 0.70 -5.33 -3.02
CA GLU A 146 -0.26 -4.32 -2.57
C GLU A 146 -0.51 -3.26 -3.65
N GLU A 147 0.53 -2.72 -4.28
CA GLU A 147 0.37 -1.74 -5.35
C GLU A 147 -0.28 -2.34 -6.59
N PHE A 148 0.02 -3.60 -6.93
CA PHE A 148 -0.70 -4.31 -8.00
C PHE A 148 -2.19 -4.42 -7.69
N PHE A 149 -2.55 -4.88 -6.50
CA PHE A 149 -3.95 -5.05 -6.12
C PHE A 149 -4.69 -3.72 -6.01
N TYR A 150 -4.15 -2.76 -5.28
CA TYR A 150 -4.85 -1.51 -4.99
C TYR A 150 -4.76 -0.51 -6.14
N ARG A 151 -3.56 -0.22 -6.66
CA ARG A 151 -3.32 0.85 -7.66
C ARG A 151 -3.43 0.31 -9.08
N GLY A 152 -2.97 -0.92 -9.28
CA GLY A 152 -3.20 -1.62 -10.52
C GLY A 152 -4.68 -1.91 -10.67
N TYR A 153 -5.20 -2.84 -9.88
CA TYR A 153 -6.51 -3.44 -10.07
C TYR A 153 -7.69 -2.61 -9.52
N VAL A 154 -7.83 -2.46 -8.20
CA VAL A 154 -8.98 -1.80 -7.56
C VAL A 154 -9.20 -0.38 -8.10
N GLN A 155 -8.14 0.44 -8.16
CA GLN A 155 -8.22 1.80 -8.68
C GLN A 155 -8.64 1.84 -10.15
N ALA A 156 -8.10 0.95 -11.00
CA ALA A 156 -8.49 0.89 -12.41
C ALA A 156 -9.97 0.50 -12.57
N ARG A 157 -10.42 -0.53 -11.85
CA ARG A 157 -11.82 -0.97 -11.90
C ARG A 157 -12.79 0.08 -11.40
N LEU A 158 -12.47 0.76 -10.30
CA LEU A 158 -13.27 1.87 -9.82
C LEU A 158 -13.25 3.06 -10.81
N ARG A 159 -12.15 3.29 -11.51
CA ARG A 159 -12.05 4.31 -12.56
C ARG A 159 -12.90 3.97 -13.78
N ASP A 160 -13.03 2.70 -14.15
CA ASP A 160 -13.91 2.28 -15.24
C ASP A 160 -15.38 2.60 -14.92
N ALA A 161 -15.78 2.48 -13.65
CA ALA A 161 -17.11 2.88 -13.18
C ALA A 161 -17.26 4.40 -12.98
N TRP A 162 -16.21 5.07 -12.51
CA TRP A 162 -16.20 6.49 -12.17
C TRP A 162 -15.04 7.20 -12.88
N PRO A 163 -15.15 7.44 -14.19
CA PRO A 163 -14.05 8.00 -14.97
C PRO A 163 -13.77 9.47 -14.66
N GLN A 164 -14.67 10.17 -13.97
CA GLN A 164 -14.55 11.60 -13.70
C GLN A 164 -13.48 11.89 -12.62
N GLY A 165 -12.87 13.07 -12.69
CA GLY A 165 -11.93 13.56 -11.68
C GLY A 165 -11.25 14.84 -12.13
N ARG A 166 -10.68 15.58 -11.18
CA ARG A 166 -9.88 16.78 -11.48
C ARG A 166 -8.43 16.39 -11.69
N VAL A 167 -7.79 16.91 -12.74
CA VAL A 167 -6.35 16.67 -12.95
C VAL A 167 -5.56 17.66 -12.10
N VAL A 168 -4.75 17.13 -11.18
CA VAL A 168 -3.89 17.91 -10.29
C VAL A 168 -2.45 17.44 -10.46
N LEU A 169 -1.58 18.34 -10.92
CA LEU A 169 -0.16 18.04 -11.19
C LEU A 169 0.05 16.79 -12.07
N GLY A 170 -0.85 16.55 -13.01
CA GLY A 170 -0.80 15.43 -13.96
C GLY A 170 -1.47 14.13 -13.49
N GLY A 171 -1.95 14.04 -12.25
CA GLY A 171 -2.74 12.88 -11.76
C GLY A 171 -4.24 13.21 -11.69
N ARG A 172 -5.10 12.28 -12.12
CA ARG A 172 -6.57 12.44 -12.06
C ARG A 172 -7.11 12.06 -10.67
N LEU A 173 -7.52 13.06 -9.91
CA LEU A 173 -8.09 12.89 -8.57
C LEU A 173 -9.62 12.82 -8.66
N GLY A 174 -10.14 11.61 -8.84
CA GLY A 174 -11.56 11.27 -8.90
C GLY A 174 -12.04 10.40 -7.74
N LYS A 175 -13.30 9.94 -7.79
CA LYS A 175 -13.85 9.03 -6.77
C LYS A 175 -13.02 7.75 -6.62
N ALA A 176 -12.59 7.17 -7.74
CA ALA A 176 -11.74 5.98 -7.75
C ALA A 176 -10.46 6.16 -6.93
N PHE A 177 -9.76 7.29 -7.10
CA PHE A 177 -8.56 7.62 -6.35
C PHE A 177 -8.80 7.67 -4.83
N TRP A 178 -9.82 8.41 -4.39
CA TRP A 178 -10.12 8.58 -2.96
C TRP A 178 -10.63 7.30 -2.31
N VAL A 179 -11.52 6.57 -3.00
CA VAL A 179 -12.07 5.32 -2.49
C VAL A 179 -10.99 4.25 -2.40
N THR A 180 -10.10 4.12 -3.39
CA THR A 180 -8.97 3.18 -3.28
C THR A 180 -8.07 3.50 -2.09
N ALA A 181 -7.71 4.77 -1.87
CA ALA A 181 -6.90 5.15 -0.72
C ALA A 181 -7.59 4.81 0.62
N LEU A 182 -8.90 5.02 0.70
CA LEU A 182 -9.71 4.64 1.86
C LEU A 182 -9.75 3.11 2.06
N LEU A 183 -10.02 2.34 1.00
CA LEU A 183 -10.02 0.88 1.05
C LEU A 183 -8.65 0.31 1.43
N PHE A 184 -7.57 0.93 0.98
CA PHE A 184 -6.20 0.57 1.38
C PHE A 184 -5.99 0.73 2.89
N ALA A 185 -6.38 1.89 3.44
CA ALA A 185 -6.29 2.15 4.87
C ALA A 185 -7.18 1.22 5.70
N LEU A 186 -8.44 1.03 5.29
CA LEU A 186 -9.36 0.11 5.97
C LEU A 186 -8.86 -1.35 5.89
N GLY A 187 -8.22 -1.74 4.78
CA GLY A 187 -7.63 -3.06 4.61
C GLY A 187 -6.59 -3.37 5.69
N HIS A 188 -5.88 -2.35 6.18
CA HIS A 188 -4.89 -2.50 7.23
C HIS A 188 -5.49 -2.75 8.63
N LEU A 189 -6.80 -2.58 8.81
CA LEU A 189 -7.50 -3.00 10.03
C LEU A 189 -7.66 -4.51 10.15
N ALA A 190 -7.23 -5.30 9.16
CA ALA A 190 -7.36 -6.76 9.17
C ALA A 190 -6.63 -7.45 10.34
N ILE A 191 -5.71 -6.73 11.00
CA ILE A 191 -4.98 -7.18 12.18
C ILE A 191 -5.28 -6.34 13.44
N PHE A 192 -6.39 -5.60 13.43
CA PHE A 192 -6.94 -4.83 14.56
C PHE A 192 -6.01 -3.76 15.16
N GLN A 193 -5.22 -3.10 14.30
CA GLN A 193 -4.28 -2.03 14.70
C GLN A 193 -4.73 -0.67 14.15
N THR A 194 -5.26 0.20 15.01
CA THR A 194 -5.86 1.49 14.60
C THR A 194 -4.86 2.46 14.01
N TRP A 195 -3.62 2.48 14.51
CA TRP A 195 -2.57 3.37 14.01
C TRP A 195 -2.25 3.14 12.54
N ARG A 196 -2.49 1.92 12.02
CA ARG A 196 -2.28 1.61 10.60
C ARG A 196 -3.22 2.37 9.67
N LEU A 197 -4.29 2.99 10.16
CA LEU A 197 -5.13 3.86 9.33
C LEU A 197 -4.36 5.07 8.78
N ALA A 198 -3.24 5.46 9.41
CA ALA A 198 -2.37 6.52 8.91
C ALA A 198 -1.78 6.22 7.53
N VAL A 199 -1.74 4.96 7.08
CA VAL A 199 -1.31 4.61 5.71
C VAL A 199 -2.23 5.19 4.63
N PHE A 200 -3.41 5.72 5.00
CA PHE A 200 -4.24 6.55 4.13
C PHE A 200 -3.46 7.70 3.48
N PHE A 201 -2.58 8.38 4.22
CA PHE A 201 -1.85 9.54 3.69
C PHE A 201 -0.81 9.17 2.61
N PRO A 202 0.15 8.25 2.85
CA PRO A 202 1.06 7.83 1.78
C PRO A 202 0.32 7.15 0.63
N ALA A 203 -0.82 6.49 0.90
CA ALA A 203 -1.66 5.90 -0.13
C ALA A 203 -2.17 6.90 -1.18
N LEU A 204 -2.36 8.17 -0.81
CA LEU A 204 -2.70 9.25 -1.74
C LEU A 204 -1.55 9.53 -2.71
N LEU A 205 -0.29 9.53 -2.25
CA LEU A 205 0.86 9.71 -3.12
C LEU A 205 1.02 8.52 -4.07
N PHE A 206 0.85 7.29 -3.57
CA PHE A 206 0.92 6.08 -4.39
C PHE A 206 -0.13 6.10 -5.51
N GLY A 207 -1.39 6.41 -5.16
CA GLY A 207 -2.48 6.55 -6.12
C GLY A 207 -2.24 7.67 -7.14
N TRP A 208 -1.62 8.78 -6.73
CA TRP A 208 -1.36 9.90 -7.62
C TRP A 208 -0.21 9.58 -8.58
N MET A 209 0.83 8.89 -8.12
CA MET A 209 1.89 8.38 -9.00
C MET A 209 1.30 7.46 -10.07
N ARG A 210 0.42 6.52 -9.67
CA ARG A 210 -0.30 5.64 -10.59
C ARG A 210 -1.10 6.40 -11.64
N GLU A 211 -1.89 7.40 -11.22
CA GLU A 211 -2.66 8.23 -12.15
C GLU A 211 -1.78 9.06 -13.09
N ARG A 212 -0.59 9.45 -12.64
CA ARG A 212 0.33 10.31 -13.40
C ARG A 212 1.18 9.55 -14.42
N THR A 213 1.58 8.32 -14.10
CA THR A 213 2.50 7.54 -14.96
C THR A 213 1.83 6.42 -15.72
N GLY A 214 0.65 5.96 -15.29
CA GLY A 214 0.05 4.79 -15.90
C GLY A 214 0.81 3.48 -15.60
N THR A 215 1.74 3.47 -14.64
CA THR A 215 2.38 2.25 -14.12
C THR A 215 2.19 2.13 -12.60
N ILE A 216 2.56 0.98 -12.04
CA ILE A 216 2.71 0.80 -10.59
C ILE A 216 4.18 0.78 -10.13
N VAL A 217 5.14 0.94 -11.04
CA VAL A 217 6.57 0.76 -10.74
C VAL A 217 7.05 1.84 -9.77
N GLY A 218 6.74 3.11 -10.08
CA GLY A 218 7.15 4.23 -9.23
C GLY A 218 6.52 4.17 -7.84
N CYS A 219 5.22 3.90 -7.75
CA CYS A 219 4.56 3.79 -6.44
C CYS A 219 5.03 2.56 -5.65
N THR A 220 5.34 1.44 -6.31
CA THR A 220 5.94 0.25 -5.65
C THR A 220 7.29 0.58 -5.02
N LEU A 221 8.18 1.25 -5.77
CA LEU A 221 9.49 1.67 -5.24
C LEU A 221 9.33 2.64 -4.07
N PHE A 222 8.45 3.63 -4.21
CA PHE A 222 8.22 4.63 -3.16
C PHE A 222 7.59 4.02 -1.91
N HIS A 223 6.61 3.13 -2.06
CA HIS A 223 6.00 2.39 -0.97
C HIS A 223 7.05 1.55 -0.21
N ALA A 224 7.84 0.74 -0.92
CA ALA A 224 8.90 -0.04 -0.30
C ALA A 224 9.90 0.85 0.46
N ALA A 225 10.30 1.97 -0.13
CA ALA A 225 11.19 2.94 0.52
C ALA A 225 10.57 3.58 1.77
N CYS A 226 9.27 3.92 1.75
CA CYS A 226 8.57 4.41 2.94
C CYS A 226 8.60 3.38 4.08
N ASN A 227 8.31 2.10 3.80
CA ASN A 227 8.32 1.06 4.82
C ASN A 227 9.72 0.83 5.39
N LEU A 228 10.73 0.77 4.52
CA LEU A 228 12.13 0.66 4.94
C LEU A 228 12.57 1.87 5.77
N TYR A 229 12.13 3.07 5.40
CA TYR A 229 12.48 4.29 6.10
C TYR A 229 11.84 4.37 7.48
N VAL A 230 10.55 4.04 7.61
CA VAL A 230 9.89 3.91 8.92
C VAL A 230 10.64 2.90 9.79
N ARG A 231 11.00 1.73 9.25
CA ARG A 231 11.74 0.72 10.00
C ARG A 231 13.13 1.20 10.44
N PHE A 232 13.84 1.92 9.58
CA PHE A 232 15.10 2.57 9.92
C PHE A 232 14.93 3.58 11.06
N LEU A 233 13.90 4.42 11.02
CA LEU A 233 13.62 5.40 12.07
C LEU A 233 13.24 4.74 13.39
N GLU A 234 12.39 3.70 13.36
CA GLU A 234 12.04 2.92 14.56
C GLU A 234 13.30 2.42 15.29
N VAL A 235 14.19 1.71 14.57
CA VAL A 235 15.42 1.15 15.16
C VAL A 235 16.41 2.26 15.54
N SER A 236 16.43 3.37 14.81
CA SER A 236 17.33 4.49 15.10
C SER A 236 16.90 5.31 16.33
N PHE A 237 15.60 5.44 16.60
CA PHE A 237 15.11 6.21 17.75
C PHE A 237 14.97 5.38 19.02
N PHE A 238 14.44 4.17 18.91
CA PHE A 238 14.06 3.37 20.07
C PHE A 238 15.01 2.19 20.32
N GLY A 239 15.99 2.00 19.45
CA GLY A 239 16.72 0.76 19.38
C GLY A 239 15.84 -0.39 18.87
N GLY A 240 16.40 -1.57 18.86
CA GLY A 240 15.69 -2.81 18.57
C GLY A 240 16.57 -3.98 18.97
N PRO A 241 16.03 -5.20 19.06
CA PRO A 241 16.84 -6.39 18.82
C PRO A 241 17.47 -6.34 17.42
#